data_AF-Q38IX3-F1
#
_entry.id   AF-Q38IX3-F1
#
_cell.length_a   1.000
_cell.length_b   1.000
_cell.length_c   1.000
_cell.angle_alpha   90.00
_cell.angle_beta   90.00
_cell.angle_gamma   90.00
#
_symmetry.space_group_name_H-M   'P 1'
#
loop_
_entity.id
_entity.type
_entity.pdbx_description
1 polymer ?
#
loop_
_entity_poly.entity_id
_entity_poly.type
_entity_poly.pdbx_seq_one_letter_code
_entity_poly.pdbx_strand_id
1 'polypeptide(L)'
;MCTFTKNWLIIAGIVMCLCAKYNCQCTGGADCTSCTAACTGCGNCPNAHTCTGSKNCVRATTCTGSTNCNRATTCTNSKDCFEATTCTGSSNCYTARTCTNSTNCYKATACTNSTGCPGH
;
A
#
# COMPACT_ATOMS: atom_id res chain seq x y z
N MET A 1 -14.51 -37.40 -19.14
CA MET A 1 -13.13 -37.16 -19.62
C MET A 1 -13.09 -35.81 -20.28
N CYS A 2 -12.58 -34.78 -19.61
CA CYS A 2 -12.51 -33.43 -20.19
C CYS A 2 -11.42 -33.42 -21.27
N THR A 3 -11.84 -33.41 -22.53
CA THR A 3 -10.94 -33.29 -23.68
C THR A 3 -10.32 -31.89 -23.70
N PHE A 4 -9.14 -31.76 -23.10
CA PHE A 4 -8.31 -30.55 -23.21
C PHE A 4 -7.79 -30.44 -24.65
N THR A 5 -8.48 -29.66 -25.47
CA THR A 5 -8.01 -29.31 -26.81
C THR A 5 -6.73 -28.48 -26.72
N LYS A 6 -5.79 -28.70 -27.65
CA LYS A 6 -4.48 -28.03 -27.74
C LYS A 6 -4.56 -26.49 -27.62
N ASN A 7 -5.68 -25.90 -28.07
CA ASN A 7 -5.99 -24.48 -27.94
C ASN A 7 -6.10 -23.99 -26.47
N TRP A 8 -6.61 -24.81 -25.57
CA TRP A 8 -6.80 -24.43 -24.17
C TRP A 8 -5.47 -24.35 -23.40
N LEU A 9 -4.51 -25.22 -23.73
CA LEU A 9 -3.15 -25.14 -23.18
C LEU A 9 -2.40 -23.89 -23.66
N ILE A 10 -2.63 -23.46 -24.90
CA ILE A 10 -2.05 -22.21 -25.44
C ILE A 10 -2.63 -21.00 -24.73
N ILE A 11 -3.95 -20.93 -24.55
CA ILE A 11 -4.62 -19.82 -23.85
C ILE A 11 -4.16 -19.78 -22.38
N ALA A 12 -4.12 -20.92 -21.69
CA ALA A 12 -3.65 -20.99 -20.30
C ALA A 12 -2.19 -20.56 -20.16
N GLY A 13 -1.32 -20.95 -21.11
CA GLY A 13 0.07 -20.51 -21.15
C GLY A 13 0.23 -19.01 -21.37
N ILE A 14 -0.56 -18.42 -22.27
CA ILE A 14 -0.56 -16.97 -22.53
C ILE A 14 -1.04 -16.21 -21.28
N VAL A 15 -2.13 -16.64 -20.65
CA VAL A 15 -2.66 -16.03 -19.42
C VAL A 15 -1.65 -16.12 -18.27
N MET A 16 -1.01 -17.28 -18.08
CA MET A 16 0.02 -17.46 -17.06
C MET A 16 1.25 -16.57 -17.32
N CYS A 17 1.69 -16.45 -18.58
CA CYS A 17 2.79 -15.59 -18.97
C CYS A 17 2.46 -14.09 -18.77
N LEU A 18 1.24 -13.67 -19.10
CA LEU A 18 0.75 -12.32 -18.86
C LEU A 18 0.63 -12.01 -17.38
N CYS A 19 0.11 -12.93 -16.56
CA CYS A 19 0.07 -12.80 -15.10
C CYS A 19 1.47 -12.68 -14.50
N ALA A 20 2.43 -13.48 -14.98
CA ALA A 20 3.82 -13.37 -14.54
C ALA A 20 4.41 -12.00 -14.91
N LYS A 21 4.18 -11.52 -16.13
CA LYS A 21 4.67 -10.22 -16.59
C LYS A 21 4.04 -9.05 -15.83
N TYR A 22 2.73 -9.09 -15.55
CA TYR A 22 2.03 -8.08 -14.74
C TYR A 22 2.52 -8.06 -13.29
N ASN A 23 2.72 -9.23 -12.66
CA ASN A 23 3.25 -9.29 -11.29
C ASN A 23 4.73 -8.90 -11.22
N CYS A 24 5.53 -9.17 -12.26
CA CYS A 24 6.91 -8.71 -12.37
C CYS A 24 7.03 -7.18 -12.52
N GLN A 25 5.98 -6.48 -12.98
CA GLN A 25 5.95 -5.02 -13.01
C GLN A 25 5.67 -4.39 -11.65
N CYS A 26 5.26 -5.17 -10.64
CA CYS A 26 4.83 -4.67 -9.34
C CYS A 26 5.83 -4.91 -8.22
N THR A 27 7.02 -5.39 -8.56
CA THR A 27 8.12 -5.62 -7.62
C THR A 27 9.40 -5.02 -8.18
N GLY A 28 9.92 -3.99 -7.50
CA GLY A 28 11.10 -3.27 -7.96
C GLY A 28 10.82 -2.33 -9.15
N GLY A 29 11.68 -1.33 -9.33
CA GLY A 29 11.61 -0.41 -10.47
C GLY A 29 11.18 1.01 -10.11
N ALA A 30 11.24 1.89 -11.10
CA ALA A 30 10.91 3.30 -10.93
C ALA A 30 9.41 3.58 -11.08
N ASP A 31 8.71 2.84 -11.96
CA ASP A 31 7.31 3.08 -12.28
C ASP A 31 6.49 1.79 -12.34
N CYS A 32 5.51 1.70 -11.45
CA CYS A 32 4.58 0.58 -11.28
C CYS A 32 3.14 1.06 -11.40
N THR A 33 2.88 2.07 -12.25
CA THR A 33 1.55 2.64 -12.46
C THR A 33 0.49 1.61 -12.90
N SER A 34 0.88 0.52 -13.56
CA SER A 34 -0.04 -0.57 -13.94
C SER A 34 -0.50 -1.44 -12.77
N CYS A 35 0.15 -1.32 -11.59
CA CYS A 35 -0.12 -2.17 -10.44
C CYS A 35 -1.30 -1.66 -9.64
N THR A 36 -2.34 -2.50 -9.54
CA THR A 36 -3.59 -2.16 -8.84
C THR A 36 -3.77 -2.93 -7.53
N ALA A 37 -3.24 -4.15 -7.44
CA ALA A 37 -3.39 -4.98 -6.24
C ALA A 37 -2.32 -4.65 -5.18
N ALA A 38 -1.06 -4.98 -5.48
CA ALA A 38 0.07 -4.80 -4.58
C ALA A 38 1.25 -4.19 -5.32
N CYS A 39 2.04 -3.38 -4.62
CA CYS A 39 3.26 -2.76 -5.14
C CYS A 39 4.36 -2.88 -4.09
N THR A 40 5.51 -3.44 -4.48
CA THR A 40 6.61 -3.73 -3.58
C THR A 40 7.90 -3.13 -4.10
N GLY A 41 8.59 -2.33 -3.28
CA GLY A 41 9.92 -1.81 -3.61
C GLY A 41 9.96 -0.90 -4.85
N CYS A 42 8.90 -0.16 -5.16
CA CYS A 42 8.79 0.61 -6.39
C CYS A 42 8.68 2.13 -6.17
N GLY A 43 9.23 2.90 -7.11
CA GLY A 43 9.30 4.35 -7.06
C GLY A 43 7.98 5.08 -7.33
N ASN A 44 7.00 4.43 -7.95
CA ASN A 44 5.72 5.06 -8.26
C ASN A 44 4.58 4.03 -8.33
N CYS A 45 3.73 4.00 -7.30
CA CYS A 45 2.61 3.06 -7.17
C CYS A 45 1.24 3.76 -6.99
N PRO A 46 0.82 4.64 -7.92
CA PRO A 46 -0.35 5.49 -7.73
C PRO A 46 -1.68 4.73 -7.64
N ASN A 47 -1.73 3.51 -8.19
CA ASN A 47 -2.96 2.72 -8.33
C ASN A 47 -3.03 1.52 -7.39
N ALA A 48 -1.97 1.22 -6.65
CA ALA A 48 -1.91 0.00 -5.84
C ALA A 48 -2.77 0.11 -4.58
N HIS A 49 -3.51 -0.94 -4.25
CA HIS A 49 -4.25 -1.03 -2.99
C HIS A 49 -3.35 -1.33 -1.79
N THR A 50 -2.28 -2.10 -1.99
CA THR A 50 -1.27 -2.36 -0.95
C THR A 50 0.10 -1.89 -1.40
N CYS A 51 0.80 -1.15 -0.54
CA CYS A 51 2.17 -0.72 -0.78
C CYS A 51 3.12 -1.22 0.30
N THR A 52 4.24 -1.80 -0.13
CA THR A 52 5.34 -2.22 0.75
C THR A 52 6.65 -1.63 0.24
N GLY A 53 7.35 -0.86 1.07
CA GLY A 53 8.65 -0.26 0.70
C GLY A 53 8.59 0.60 -0.57
N SER A 54 7.46 1.27 -0.82
CA SER A 54 7.18 1.93 -2.11
C SER A 54 6.87 3.43 -1.96
N LYS A 55 6.83 4.15 -3.09
CA LYS A 55 6.54 5.58 -3.14
C LYS A 55 5.30 5.89 -4.00
N ASN A 56 4.73 7.06 -3.79
CA ASN A 56 3.52 7.55 -4.48
C ASN A 56 2.31 6.63 -4.31
N CYS A 57 2.10 6.11 -3.10
CA CYS A 57 1.04 5.16 -2.77
C CYS A 57 -0.32 5.83 -2.51
N VAL A 58 -0.71 6.75 -3.39
CA VAL A 58 -1.79 7.72 -3.13
C VAL A 58 -3.18 7.09 -3.03
N ARG A 59 -3.38 5.88 -3.57
CA ARG A 59 -4.63 5.10 -3.50
C ARG A 59 -4.55 3.86 -2.62
N ALA A 60 -3.41 3.62 -1.98
CA ALA A 60 -3.24 2.45 -1.13
C ALA A 60 -4.17 2.54 0.07
N THR A 61 -4.82 1.43 0.41
CA THR A 61 -5.56 1.27 1.68
C THR A 61 -4.61 0.86 2.80
N THR A 62 -3.53 0.15 2.45
CA THR A 62 -2.51 -0.32 3.40
C THR A 62 -1.13 0.10 2.93
N CYS A 63 -0.39 0.76 3.82
CA CYS A 63 0.99 1.15 3.59
C CYS A 63 1.93 0.59 4.65
N THR A 64 3.01 -0.06 4.20
CA THR A 64 4.11 -0.52 5.05
C THR A 64 5.43 0.04 4.52
N GLY A 65 6.18 0.78 5.34
CA GLY A 65 7.47 1.35 4.92
C GLY A 65 7.39 2.25 3.69
N SER A 66 6.26 2.93 3.48
CA SER A 66 5.94 3.60 2.21
C SER A 66 5.67 5.10 2.38
N THR A 67 5.60 5.84 1.29
CA THR A 67 5.41 7.31 1.28
C THR A 67 4.25 7.74 0.38
N ASN A 68 3.71 8.95 0.61
CA ASN A 68 2.52 9.47 -0.08
C ASN A 68 1.29 8.58 0.10
N CYS A 69 1.07 8.09 1.32
CA CYS A 69 -0.02 7.16 1.69
C CYS A 69 -1.33 7.86 2.04
N ASN A 70 -1.70 8.86 1.23
CA ASN A 70 -2.71 9.87 1.57
C ASN A 70 -4.06 9.26 2.00
N ARG A 71 -4.46 8.16 1.37
CA ARG A 71 -5.76 7.49 1.55
C ARG A 71 -5.66 6.15 2.29
N ALA A 72 -4.49 5.83 2.85
CA ALA A 72 -4.29 4.58 3.55
C ALA A 72 -5.11 4.60 4.84
N THR A 73 -5.92 3.56 5.07
CA THR A 73 -6.62 3.36 6.34
C THR A 73 -5.66 2.87 7.43
N THR A 74 -4.61 2.15 7.02
CA THR A 74 -3.59 1.59 7.90
C THR A 74 -2.21 1.96 7.42
N CYS A 75 -1.42 2.56 8.30
CA CYS A 75 -0.03 2.91 8.05
C CYS A 75 0.91 2.29 9.09
N THR A 76 1.93 1.60 8.60
CA THR A 76 3.02 1.07 9.40
C THR A 76 4.34 1.61 8.87
N ASN A 77 5.14 2.28 9.70
CA ASN A 77 6.42 2.89 9.33
C ASN A 77 6.34 3.74 8.05
N SER A 78 5.24 4.45 7.85
CA SER A 78 4.92 5.13 6.59
C SER A 78 4.75 6.64 6.79
N LYS A 79 4.73 7.38 5.68
CA LYS A 79 4.61 8.86 5.65
C LYS A 79 3.37 9.28 4.88
N ASP A 80 2.87 10.48 5.22
CA ASP A 80 1.72 11.12 4.57
C ASP A 80 0.42 10.33 4.73
N CYS A 81 0.19 9.84 5.95
CA CYS A 81 -0.95 8.98 6.32
C CYS A 81 -2.18 9.79 6.71
N PHE A 82 -2.57 10.75 5.87
CA PHE A 82 -3.55 11.79 6.22
C PHE A 82 -4.92 11.26 6.63
N GLU A 83 -5.40 10.21 5.95
CA GLU A 83 -6.71 9.59 6.18
C GLU A 83 -6.64 8.29 7.01
N ALA A 84 -5.48 7.97 7.60
CA ALA A 84 -5.33 6.73 8.36
C ALA A 84 -6.26 6.72 9.58
N THR A 85 -6.82 5.54 9.87
CA THR A 85 -7.49 5.24 11.13
C THR A 85 -6.48 4.72 12.15
N THR A 86 -5.46 3.99 11.68
CA THR A 86 -4.41 3.40 12.52
C THR A 86 -3.04 3.78 11.97
N CYS A 87 -2.20 4.33 12.86
CA CYS A 87 -0.81 4.65 12.59
C CYS A 87 0.14 3.98 13.60
N THR A 88 1.14 3.27 13.07
CA THR A 88 2.24 2.70 13.84
C THR A 88 3.55 3.16 13.26
N GLY A 89 4.42 3.83 14.03
CA GLY A 89 5.71 4.33 13.54
C GLY A 89 5.61 5.33 12.39
N SER A 90 4.47 6.01 12.23
CA SER A 90 4.12 6.75 11.00
C SER A 90 3.97 8.25 11.27
N SER A 91 3.93 9.06 10.20
CA SER A 91 3.74 10.52 10.34
C SER A 91 2.57 11.04 9.51
N ASN A 92 2.13 12.25 9.85
CA ASN A 92 0.99 12.92 9.22
C ASN A 92 -0.33 12.18 9.45
N CYS A 93 -0.52 11.63 10.65
CA CYS A 93 -1.66 10.80 11.04
C CYS A 93 -2.87 11.63 11.51
N TYR A 94 -3.25 12.64 10.72
CA TYR A 94 -4.16 13.70 11.16
C TYR A 94 -5.53 13.20 11.60
N THR A 95 -6.04 12.12 10.97
CA THR A 95 -7.34 11.53 11.29
C THR A 95 -7.27 10.25 12.11
N ALA A 96 -6.07 9.78 12.47
CA ALA A 96 -5.90 8.50 13.13
C ALA A 96 -6.60 8.47 14.48
N ARG A 97 -7.37 7.40 14.71
CA ARG A 97 -8.01 7.10 15.99
C ARG A 97 -7.02 6.44 16.95
N THR A 98 -6.10 5.66 16.39
CA THR A 98 -5.05 4.95 17.11
C THR A 98 -3.69 5.35 16.58
N CYS A 99 -2.83 5.83 17.47
CA CYS A 99 -1.45 6.20 17.19
C CYS A 99 -0.47 5.54 18.15
N THR A 100 0.52 4.84 17.59
CA THR A 100 1.63 4.25 18.33
C THR A 100 2.94 4.71 17.71
N ASN A 101 3.83 5.33 18.49
CA ASN A 101 5.12 5.86 18.02
C ASN A 101 4.98 6.74 16.76
N SER A 102 3.91 7.54 16.67
CA SER A 102 3.53 8.28 15.47
C SER A 102 3.42 9.78 15.71
N THR A 103 3.37 10.58 14.64
CA THR A 103 3.29 12.05 14.75
C THR A 103 2.08 12.63 14.03
N ASN A 104 1.66 13.80 14.51
CA ASN A 104 0.52 14.57 14.02
C ASN A 104 -0.83 13.86 14.21
N CYS A 105 -1.07 13.30 15.40
CA CYS A 105 -2.22 12.48 15.75
C CYS A 105 -3.43 13.27 16.28
N TYR A 106 -3.83 14.31 15.57
CA TYR A 106 -4.76 15.34 16.08
C TYR A 106 -6.15 14.84 16.48
N LYS A 107 -6.57 13.66 16.02
CA LYS A 107 -7.87 13.05 16.31
C LYS A 107 -7.78 11.73 17.09
N ALA A 108 -6.61 11.38 17.61
CA ALA A 108 -6.40 10.11 18.29
C ALA A 108 -7.15 10.04 19.63
N THR A 109 -7.82 8.91 19.87
CA THR A 109 -8.38 8.56 21.19
C THR A 109 -7.51 7.55 21.91
N ALA A 110 -6.71 6.79 21.18
CA ALA A 110 -5.65 5.94 21.70
C ALA A 110 -4.31 6.47 21.20
N CYS A 111 -3.46 6.92 22.13
CA CYS A 111 -2.19 7.53 21.83
C CYS A 111 -1.11 6.93 22.72
N THR A 112 -0.08 6.34 22.12
CA THR A 112 1.06 5.75 22.83
C THR A 112 2.35 6.26 22.21
N ASN A 113 3.20 6.92 23.02
CA ASN A 113 4.49 7.49 22.58
C ASN A 113 4.37 8.31 21.28
N SER A 114 3.30 9.06 21.13
CA SER A 114 2.97 9.76 19.88
C SER A 114 2.78 11.25 20.14
N THR A 115 2.96 12.08 19.11
CA THR A 115 2.86 13.55 19.23
C THR A 115 1.64 14.10 18.50
N GLY A 116 1.16 15.25 18.97
CA GLY A 116 -0.01 15.92 18.42
C GLY A 116 -1.33 15.25 18.81
N CYS A 117 -1.36 14.46 19.88
CA CYS A 117 -2.60 13.87 20.40
C CYS A 117 -3.41 14.92 21.18
N PRO A 118 -4.74 14.91 21.08
CA PRO A 118 -5.58 15.82 21.85
C PRO A 118 -5.44 15.52 23.36
N GLY A 119 -5.26 16.57 24.16
CA GLY A 119 -5.17 16.47 25.62
C GLY A 119 -3.78 16.13 26.18
N HIS A 120 -2.74 16.15 25.35
CA HIS A 120 -1.33 16.04 25.75
C HIS A 120 -0.53 17.27 25.29
#